data_AF-A0A6G0VIS7-F1
#
_entry.id   AF-A0A6G0VIS7-F1
#
_cell.length_a   1.000
_cell.length_b   1.000
_cell.length_c   1.000
_cell.angle_alpha   90.00
_cell.angle_beta   90.00
_cell.angle_gamma   90.00
#
_symmetry.space_group_name_H-M   'P 1'
#
loop_
_entity.id
_entity.type
_entity.pdbx_description
1 polymer ?
#
loop_
_entity_poly.entity_id
_entity_poly.type
_entity_poly.pdbx_seq_one_letter_code
_entity_poly.pdbx_strand_id
1 'polypeptide(L)'
;NESFKVVLKTKIYPDDNNSYSANCDNWVRKYSEHTKTNWIVYKTHPNYKKFEYRKEYVCQHSVKNKSIHAESNATRITFENTHRIHVAETYSFLRVSKSVQNNFKQYFSEGMTPAGAKQMHEVQLISAEESMDVAKILANAQCNPTERQFYMMYDTWR
;
A
#
# COMPACT_ATOMS: atom_id res chain seq x y z
N ASN A 1 17.10 30.28 3.27
CA ASN A 1 16.77 29.56 2.02
C ASN A 1 15.91 28.36 2.34
N GLU A 2 14.75 28.27 1.69
CA GLU A 2 13.76 27.22 1.93
C GLU A 2 13.95 26.07 0.94
N SER A 3 13.93 24.84 1.45
CA SER A 3 13.97 23.63 0.62
C SER A 3 12.56 23.04 0.50
N PHE A 4 12.05 22.90 -0.72
CA PHE A 4 10.74 22.31 -0.97
C PHE A 4 10.85 20.84 -1.37
N LYS A 5 10.16 19.96 -0.63
CA LYS A 5 10.08 18.53 -0.94
C LYS A 5 8.63 18.12 -1.13
N VAL A 6 8.34 17.51 -2.27
CA VAL A 6 7.06 16.88 -2.56
C VAL A 6 7.24 15.37 -2.60
N VAL A 7 6.47 14.65 -1.80
CA VAL A 7 6.42 13.18 -1.81
C VAL A 7 5.06 12.75 -2.33
N LEU A 8 5.07 12.07 -3.48
CA LEU A 8 3.91 11.45 -4.09
C LEU A 8 3.87 9.99 -3.67
N LYS A 9 2.92 9.66 -2.79
CA LYS A 9 2.61 8.26 -2.46
C LYS A 9 1.65 7.75 -3.51
N THR A 10 2.11 6.85 -4.36
CA THR A 10 1.37 6.44 -5.55
C THR A 10 1.14 4.94 -5.57
N LYS A 11 -0.08 4.55 -5.97
CA LYS A 11 -0.43 3.17 -6.35
C LYS A 11 -0.16 2.96 -7.84
N ILE A 12 1.04 3.29 -8.28
CA ILE A 12 1.47 2.99 -9.65
C ILE A 12 1.79 1.50 -9.66
N TYR A 13 1.26 0.74 -10.61
CA TYR A 13 1.63 -0.66 -10.82
C TYR A 13 2.23 -0.82 -12.22
N PRO A 14 3.18 -1.73 -12.40
CA PRO A 14 3.59 -2.12 -13.72
C PRO A 14 2.45 -2.91 -14.35
N ASP A 15 2.15 -2.59 -15.60
CA ASP A 15 1.32 -3.42 -16.46
C ASP A 15 2.20 -4.00 -17.57
N ASP A 16 1.61 -4.80 -18.47
CA ASP A 16 2.35 -5.43 -19.58
C ASP A 16 3.08 -4.42 -20.47
N ASN A 17 2.67 -3.14 -20.43
CA ASN A 17 3.19 -2.09 -21.30
C ASN A 17 4.11 -1.10 -20.59
N ASN A 18 4.05 -0.96 -19.26
CA ASN A 18 4.77 0.07 -18.52
C ASN A 18 5.36 -0.43 -17.21
N SER A 19 6.65 -0.18 -17.00
CA SER A 19 7.30 -0.39 -15.71
C SER A 19 6.95 0.72 -14.69
N TYR A 20 7.24 0.50 -13.41
CA TYR A 20 7.19 1.55 -12.38
C TYR A 20 7.98 2.81 -12.81
N SER A 21 9.15 2.63 -13.43
CA SER A 21 9.97 3.73 -13.92
C SER A 21 9.24 4.51 -15.02
N ALA A 22 8.71 3.81 -16.02
CA ALA A 22 8.01 4.43 -17.15
C ALA A 22 6.80 5.23 -16.69
N ASN A 23 6.06 4.73 -15.72
CA ASN A 23 4.92 5.44 -15.14
C ASN A 23 5.33 6.70 -14.38
N CYS A 24 6.43 6.66 -13.60
CA CYS A 24 6.99 7.84 -12.97
C CYS A 24 7.46 8.87 -14.01
N ASP A 25 8.14 8.42 -15.06
CA ASP A 25 8.65 9.28 -16.14
C ASP A 25 7.50 9.94 -16.92
N ASN A 26 6.43 9.20 -17.19
CA ASN A 26 5.23 9.73 -17.83
C ASN A 26 4.55 10.81 -16.99
N TRP A 27 4.44 10.60 -15.67
CA TRP A 27 3.87 11.62 -14.77
C TRP A 27 4.74 12.88 -14.75
N VAL A 28 6.07 12.70 -14.58
CA VAL A 28 7.01 13.82 -14.52
C VAL A 28 7.03 14.59 -15.83
N ARG A 29 6.94 13.91 -16.98
CA ARG A 29 6.81 14.55 -18.28
C ARG A 29 5.59 15.47 -18.36
N LYS A 30 4.40 14.96 -18.01
CA LYS A 30 3.17 15.79 -17.97
C LYS A 30 3.30 16.97 -17.02
N TYR A 31 3.90 16.76 -15.85
CA TYR A 31 4.15 17.83 -14.89
C TYR A 31 5.16 18.86 -15.42
N SER A 32 6.18 18.43 -16.16
CA SER A 32 7.17 19.28 -16.81
C SER A 32 6.53 20.16 -17.90
N GLU A 33 5.63 19.59 -18.70
CA GLU A 33 4.87 20.30 -19.74
C GLU A 33 4.01 21.43 -19.15
N HIS A 34 3.43 21.20 -17.97
CA HIS A 34 2.59 22.17 -17.27
C HIS A 34 3.42 23.25 -16.56
N THR A 35 4.48 22.85 -15.83
CA THR A 35 5.32 23.77 -15.03
C THR A 35 6.45 24.43 -15.81
N LYS A 36 6.62 24.08 -17.09
CA LYS A 36 7.72 24.54 -17.96
C LYS A 36 9.10 24.35 -17.31
N THR A 37 9.24 23.28 -16.54
CA THR A 37 10.44 22.96 -15.78
C THR A 37 10.88 21.54 -16.09
N ASN A 38 12.16 21.34 -16.39
CA ASN A 38 12.68 19.99 -16.58
C ASN A 38 13.14 19.38 -15.26
N TRP A 39 12.94 18.08 -15.16
CA TRP A 39 13.24 17.28 -13.99
C TRP A 39 14.22 16.16 -14.37
N ILE A 40 15.30 16.06 -13.60
CA ILE A 40 16.38 15.12 -13.84
C ILE A 40 16.26 13.99 -12.81
N VAL A 41 16.41 12.74 -13.26
CA VAL A 41 16.44 11.57 -12.36
C VAL A 41 17.66 11.70 -11.45
N TYR A 42 17.43 11.74 -10.14
CA TYR A 42 18.47 11.83 -9.13
C TYR A 42 18.84 10.46 -8.57
N LYS A 43 17.85 9.68 -8.15
CA LYS A 43 18.03 8.34 -7.58
C LYS A 43 16.87 7.43 -7.92
N THR A 44 17.16 6.15 -8.09
CA THR A 44 16.16 5.10 -8.26
C THR A 44 16.48 3.96 -7.30
N HIS A 45 15.47 3.50 -6.56
CA HIS A 45 15.55 2.44 -5.57
C HIS A 45 14.47 1.39 -5.91
N PRO A 46 14.80 0.41 -6.78
CA PRO A 46 13.82 -0.52 -7.31
C PRO A 46 13.49 -1.70 -6.39
N ASN A 47 14.22 -1.89 -5.27
CA ASN A 47 14.02 -3.01 -4.34
C ASN A 47 14.50 -2.62 -2.93
N TYR A 48 13.81 -1.69 -2.26
CA TYR A 48 14.20 -1.25 -0.91
C TYR A 48 13.31 -1.93 0.14
N LYS A 49 13.86 -2.29 1.32
CA LYS A 49 13.09 -3.02 2.36
C LYS A 49 11.75 -2.38 2.75
N LYS A 50 11.62 -1.06 2.60
CA LYS A 50 10.44 -0.26 2.97
C LYS A 50 9.54 0.12 1.78
N PHE A 51 10.02 -0.04 0.54
CA PHE A 51 9.34 0.41 -0.66
C PHE A 51 9.60 -0.57 -1.80
N GLU A 52 8.54 -1.00 -2.48
CA GLU A 52 8.68 -1.80 -3.69
C GLU A 52 9.36 -0.99 -4.79
N TYR A 53 9.05 0.30 -4.90
CA TYR A 53 9.75 1.17 -5.82
C TYR A 53 9.81 2.60 -5.30
N ARG A 54 10.97 3.23 -5.43
CA ARG A 54 11.13 4.67 -5.19
C ARG A 54 11.97 5.30 -6.28
N LYS A 55 11.54 6.46 -6.77
CA LYS A 55 12.30 7.27 -7.72
C LYS A 55 12.25 8.74 -7.35
N GLU A 56 13.39 9.38 -7.40
CA GLU A 56 13.61 10.76 -7.02
C GLU A 56 14.02 11.58 -8.23
N TYR A 57 13.36 12.73 -8.39
CA TYR A 57 13.65 13.72 -9.40
C TYR A 57 14.07 15.03 -8.74
N VAL A 58 14.98 15.74 -9.40
CA VAL A 58 15.43 17.07 -9.00
C VAL A 58 15.23 18.05 -10.15
N CYS A 59 14.81 19.27 -9.83
CA CYS A 59 14.68 20.32 -10.83
C CYS A 59 16.03 20.61 -11.50
N GLN A 60 16.03 20.85 -12.82
CA GLN A 60 17.23 21.18 -13.59
C GLN A 60 17.97 22.44 -13.07
N HIS A 61 17.25 23.37 -12.44
CA HIS A 61 17.80 24.59 -11.88
C HIS A 61 18.42 24.37 -10.48
N SER A 62 18.31 23.17 -9.92
CA SER A 62 18.90 22.84 -8.63
C SER A 62 20.41 22.92 -8.66
N VAL A 63 20.97 23.62 -7.65
CA VAL A 63 22.41 23.81 -7.47
C VAL A 63 23.15 22.48 -7.20
N LYS A 64 22.41 21.42 -6.82
CA LYS A 64 22.98 20.08 -6.58
C LYS A 64 23.68 19.46 -7.79
N ASN A 65 23.27 19.80 -9.01
CA ASN A 65 23.92 19.31 -10.22
C ASN A 65 25.10 20.19 -10.66
N LYS A 66 25.38 21.29 -9.94
CA LYS A 66 26.35 22.32 -10.33
C LYS A 66 27.51 22.50 -9.36
N SER A 67 27.48 21.92 -8.15
CA SER A 67 28.64 21.94 -7.24
C SER A 67 28.66 20.76 -6.27
N ILE A 68 29.86 20.29 -5.96
CA ILE A 68 30.16 19.15 -5.06
C ILE A 68 29.80 19.47 -3.59
N HIS A 69 29.71 20.77 -3.23
CA HIS A 69 29.51 21.25 -1.86
C HIS A 69 28.20 22.01 -1.61
N ALA A 70 27.21 21.94 -2.50
CA ALA A 70 25.96 22.67 -2.29
C ALA A 70 25.09 22.06 -1.17
N GLU A 71 25.05 22.77 -0.04
CA GLU A 71 23.99 22.62 0.97
C GLU A 71 22.60 22.90 0.36
N SER A 72 21.61 22.22 0.93
CA SER A 72 20.50 21.58 0.22
C SER A 72 19.30 22.48 -0.14
N ASN A 73 19.41 23.30 -1.19
CA ASN A 73 18.26 24.04 -1.74
C ASN A 73 17.75 23.42 -3.04
N ALA A 74 17.28 22.17 -2.97
CA ALA A 74 16.81 21.44 -4.14
C ALA A 74 15.32 21.12 -4.03
N THR A 75 14.52 21.66 -4.95
CA THR A 75 13.15 21.19 -5.14
C THR A 75 13.18 19.75 -5.64
N ARG A 76 12.53 18.84 -4.91
CA ARG A 76 12.52 17.40 -5.23
C ARG A 76 11.10 16.84 -5.31
N ILE A 77 10.92 15.96 -6.28
CA ILE A 77 9.74 15.10 -6.40
C ILE A 77 10.18 13.68 -6.11
N THR A 78 9.55 13.04 -5.13
CA THR A 78 9.81 11.64 -4.77
C THR A 78 8.56 10.82 -4.99
N PHE A 79 8.66 9.77 -5.80
CA PHE A 79 7.64 8.72 -5.89
C PHE A 79 7.98 7.62 -4.90
N GLU A 80 7.02 7.24 -4.07
CA GLU A 80 7.13 6.10 -3.17
C GLU A 80 5.94 5.16 -3.42
N ASN A 81 6.24 3.96 -3.90
CA ASN A 81 5.29 2.84 -3.90
C ASN A 81 5.66 1.88 -2.76
N THR A 82 4.80 1.81 -1.75
CA THR A 82 5.10 1.14 -0.47
C THR A 82 4.65 -0.32 -0.43
N HIS A 83 3.78 -0.80 -1.33
CA HIS A 83 3.22 -2.16 -1.23
C HIS A 83 2.91 -2.83 -2.58
N ARG A 84 3.11 -4.16 -2.62
CA ARG A 84 2.43 -5.06 -3.55
C ARG A 84 1.00 -5.25 -3.08
N ILE A 85 -0.02 -4.83 -3.83
CA ILE A 85 -1.44 -4.99 -3.43
C ILE A 85 -1.99 -6.42 -3.60
N HIS A 86 -1.17 -7.36 -4.08
CA HIS A 86 -1.57 -8.74 -4.35
C HIS A 86 -0.70 -9.78 -3.64
N VAL A 87 -0.12 -9.44 -2.48
CA VAL A 87 0.53 -10.41 -1.60
C VAL A 87 -0.30 -10.61 -0.34
N ALA A 88 -0.32 -11.83 0.20
CA ALA A 88 -1.06 -12.21 1.40
C ALA A 88 -0.84 -11.24 2.58
N GLU A 89 0.38 -10.73 2.73
CA GLU A 89 0.74 -9.76 3.76
C GLU A 89 -0.07 -8.46 3.65
N THR A 90 -0.31 -7.94 2.45
CA THR A 90 -1.08 -6.70 2.24
C THR A 90 -2.56 -6.88 2.54
N TYR A 91 -3.10 -8.05 2.21
CA TYR A 91 -4.47 -8.44 2.49
C TYR A 91 -4.76 -8.49 4.00
N SER A 92 -3.76 -8.78 4.83
CA SER A 92 -3.87 -8.78 6.29
C SER A 92 -4.10 -7.38 6.92
N PHE A 93 -3.73 -6.30 6.21
CA PHE A 93 -3.90 -4.92 6.68
C PHE A 93 -5.26 -4.32 6.32
N LEU A 94 -6.09 -5.03 5.56
CA LEU A 94 -7.42 -4.54 5.19
C LEU A 94 -8.33 -4.45 6.43
N ARG A 95 -9.23 -3.46 6.41
CA ARG A 95 -10.21 -3.29 7.48
C ARG A 95 -11.27 -4.36 7.33
N VAL A 96 -11.58 -5.05 8.44
CA VAL A 96 -12.69 -6.01 8.51
C VAL A 96 -13.97 -5.34 8.02
N SER A 97 -14.68 -5.98 7.08
CA SER A 97 -15.94 -5.45 6.55
C SER A 97 -17.02 -5.40 7.63
N LYS A 98 -17.97 -4.45 7.52
CA LYS A 98 -19.07 -4.33 8.49
C LYS A 98 -19.93 -5.60 8.57
N SER A 99 -20.13 -6.28 7.45
CA SER A 99 -20.87 -7.55 7.41
C SER A 99 -20.18 -8.60 8.29
N VAL A 100 -18.87 -8.80 8.08
CA VAL A 100 -18.08 -9.74 8.89
C VAL A 100 -18.06 -9.33 10.37
N GLN A 101 -17.91 -8.04 10.68
CA GLN A 101 -18.00 -7.57 12.07
C GLN A 101 -19.34 -7.92 12.71
N ASN A 102 -20.45 -7.81 11.97
CA ASN A 102 -21.79 -8.14 12.47
C ASN A 102 -21.93 -9.66 12.68
N ASN A 103 -21.40 -10.49 11.78
CA ASN A 103 -21.38 -11.94 11.95
C ASN A 103 -20.66 -12.33 13.24
N PHE A 104 -19.47 -11.77 13.49
CA PHE A 104 -18.72 -12.05 14.72
C PHE A 104 -19.47 -11.60 15.98
N LYS A 105 -20.10 -10.42 15.96
CA LYS A 105 -20.96 -9.99 17.08
C LYS A 105 -22.11 -10.96 17.34
N GLN A 106 -22.70 -11.50 16.27
CA GLN A 106 -23.75 -12.52 16.39
C GLN A 106 -23.21 -13.80 17.01
N TYR A 107 -22.08 -14.35 16.52
CA TYR A 107 -21.46 -15.54 17.10
C TYR A 107 -21.17 -15.38 18.59
N PHE A 108 -20.68 -14.21 19.00
CA PHE A 108 -20.44 -13.91 20.42
C PHE A 108 -21.74 -13.82 21.22
N SER A 109 -22.78 -13.21 20.67
CA SER A 109 -24.10 -13.15 21.31
C SER A 109 -24.76 -14.52 21.47
N GLU A 110 -24.44 -15.47 20.60
CA GLU A 110 -24.86 -16.88 20.67
C GLU A 110 -24.01 -17.70 21.66
N GLY A 111 -23.05 -17.06 22.35
CA GLY A 111 -22.23 -17.71 23.38
C GLY A 111 -21.02 -18.46 22.83
N MET A 112 -20.66 -18.30 21.56
CA MET A 112 -19.46 -18.93 21.03
C MET A 112 -18.20 -18.37 21.69
N THR A 113 -17.28 -19.27 22.02
CA THR A 113 -15.94 -18.87 22.43
C THR A 113 -15.21 -18.23 21.25
N PRO A 114 -14.20 -17.40 21.53
CA PRO A 114 -13.47 -16.76 20.47
C PRO A 114 -12.89 -17.74 19.42
N ALA A 115 -12.29 -18.84 19.88
CA ALA A 115 -11.75 -19.88 19.00
C ALA A 115 -12.84 -20.56 18.16
N GLY A 116 -14.01 -20.83 18.75
CA GLY A 116 -15.14 -21.45 18.06
C GLY A 116 -15.72 -20.56 16.95
N ALA A 117 -15.90 -19.26 17.24
CA ALA A 117 -16.38 -18.29 16.27
C ALA A 117 -15.44 -18.18 15.05
N LYS A 118 -14.13 -18.17 15.28
CA LYS A 118 -13.12 -18.14 14.20
C LYS A 118 -13.22 -19.38 13.31
N GLN A 119 -13.23 -20.57 13.91
CA GLN A 119 -13.31 -21.82 13.15
C GLN A 119 -14.61 -21.90 12.33
N MET A 120 -15.75 -21.54 12.93
CA MET A 120 -17.03 -21.54 12.22
C MET A 120 -17.00 -20.57 11.03
N HIS A 121 -16.47 -19.37 11.21
CA HIS A 121 -16.36 -18.37 10.14
C HIS A 121 -15.48 -18.85 8.99
N GLU A 122 -14.31 -19.43 9.28
CA GLU A 122 -13.41 -19.99 8.26
C GLU A 122 -14.08 -21.15 7.50
N VAL A 123 -14.79 -22.04 8.18
CA VAL A 123 -15.54 -23.14 7.54
C VAL A 123 -16.64 -22.60 6.62
N GLN A 124 -17.37 -21.57 7.05
CA GLN A 124 -18.39 -20.91 6.21
C GLN A 124 -17.78 -20.25 4.97
N LEU A 125 -16.64 -19.57 5.12
CA LEU A 125 -15.92 -18.97 3.98
C LEU A 125 -15.44 -20.01 2.98
N ILE A 126 -14.85 -21.12 3.47
CA ILE A 126 -14.35 -22.20 2.61
C ILE A 126 -15.52 -22.87 1.88
N SER A 127 -16.65 -23.04 2.56
CA SER A 127 -17.83 -23.72 2.00
C SER A 127 -18.61 -22.86 1.00
N ALA A 128 -18.52 -21.53 1.12
CA ALA A 128 -19.18 -20.59 0.21
C ALA A 128 -18.42 -20.36 -1.10
N GLU A 129 -17.13 -20.68 -1.16
CA GLU A 129 -16.29 -20.41 -2.32
C GLU A 129 -15.99 -21.71 -3.10
N GLU A 130 -16.49 -21.80 -4.34
CA GLU A 130 -16.29 -22.97 -5.21
C GLU A 130 -14.94 -22.95 -5.97
N SER A 131 -14.16 -21.86 -5.84
CA SER A 131 -13.00 -21.60 -6.68
C SER A 131 -11.64 -21.86 -6.00
N MET A 132 -10.58 -21.97 -6.81
CA MET A 132 -9.18 -22.20 -6.41
C MET A 132 -8.57 -21.05 -5.57
N ASP A 133 -9.36 -20.01 -5.22
CA ASP A 133 -8.88 -18.79 -4.57
C ASP A 133 -9.15 -18.73 -3.05
N VAL A 134 -9.51 -19.85 -2.43
CA VAL A 134 -9.73 -19.98 -0.96
C VAL A 134 -8.56 -19.41 -0.16
N ALA A 135 -7.32 -19.67 -0.60
CA ALA A 135 -6.13 -19.17 0.07
C ALA A 135 -6.07 -17.62 0.11
N LYS A 136 -6.52 -16.93 -0.94
CA LYS A 136 -6.57 -15.46 -0.94
C LYS A 136 -7.69 -14.93 -0.04
N ILE A 137 -8.84 -15.59 -0.02
CA ILE A 137 -9.96 -15.19 0.85
C ILE A 137 -9.57 -15.33 2.33
N LEU A 138 -8.92 -16.44 2.69
CA LEU A 138 -8.44 -16.66 4.06
C LEU A 138 -7.33 -15.67 4.48
N ALA A 139 -6.52 -15.18 3.54
CA ALA A 139 -5.52 -14.14 3.80
C ALA A 139 -6.10 -12.71 3.85
N ASN A 140 -7.34 -12.51 3.38
CA ASN A 140 -7.99 -11.21 3.28
C ASN A 140 -8.67 -10.79 4.58
N ALA A 141 -8.03 -9.89 5.34
CA ALA A 141 -8.55 -9.37 6.60
C ALA A 141 -9.93 -8.70 6.50
N GLN A 142 -10.34 -8.26 5.31
CA GLN A 142 -11.69 -7.74 5.09
C GLN A 142 -12.77 -8.83 5.19
N CYS A 143 -12.41 -10.06 4.82
CA CYS A 143 -13.27 -11.25 4.79
C CYS A 143 -12.99 -12.19 5.96
N ASN A 144 -11.73 -12.52 6.22
CA ASN A 144 -11.24 -13.35 7.32
C ASN A 144 -10.35 -12.51 8.26
N PRO A 145 -10.89 -11.97 9.37
CA PRO A 145 -10.15 -11.11 10.28
C PRO A 145 -8.88 -11.78 10.80
N THR A 146 -7.80 -10.99 10.93
CA THR A 146 -6.60 -11.47 11.63
C THR A 146 -6.91 -11.75 13.09
N GLU A 147 -6.12 -12.62 13.73
CA GLU A 147 -6.28 -12.97 15.14
C GLU A 147 -6.32 -11.74 16.05
N ARG A 148 -5.46 -10.75 15.79
CA ARG A 148 -5.46 -9.47 16.51
C ARG A 148 -6.77 -8.69 16.35
N GLN A 149 -7.25 -8.52 15.12
CA GLN A 149 -8.49 -7.80 14.85
C GLN A 149 -9.69 -8.51 15.48
N PHE A 150 -9.65 -9.83 15.42
CA PHE A 150 -10.64 -10.72 16.00
C PHE A 150 -10.73 -10.56 17.53
N TYR A 151 -9.62 -10.68 18.27
CA TYR A 151 -9.63 -10.49 19.72
C TYR A 151 -10.04 -9.07 20.11
N MET A 152 -9.61 -8.06 19.34
CA MET A 152 -10.07 -6.68 19.55
C MET A 152 -11.59 -6.54 19.42
N MET A 153 -12.22 -7.23 18.45
CA MET A 153 -13.68 -7.22 18.30
C MET A 153 -14.38 -7.88 19.49
N TYR A 154 -13.84 -8.98 20.01
CA TYR A 154 -14.36 -9.66 21.19
C TYR A 154 -14.25 -8.77 22.45
N ASP A 155 -13.08 -8.17 22.67
CA ASP A 155 -12.83 -7.28 23.81
C ASP A 155 -13.69 -6.00 23.76
N THR A 156 -14.01 -5.50 22.57
CA THR A 156 -14.86 -4.30 22.40
C THR A 156 -16.36 -4.63 22.52
N TRP A 157 -16.76 -5.87 22.25
CA TRP A 157 -18.15 -6.30 22.37
C TRP A 157 -18.56 -6.55 23.83
N ARG A 158 -17.62 -7.08 24.64
CA ARG A 158 -17.81 -7.37 26.06
C ARG A 158 -17.93 -6.10 26.90
#